data_AF-A0A2T2WV67-F1
#
_entry.id   AF-A0A2T2WV67-F1
#
_cell.length_a   1.000
_cell.length_b   1.000
_cell.length_c   1.000
_cell.angle_alpha   90.00
_cell.angle_beta   90.00
_cell.angle_gamma   90.00
#
_symmetry.space_group_name_H-M   'P 1'
#
loop_
_entity.id
_entity.type
_entity.pdbx_description
1 polymer ?
#
loop_
_entity_poly.entity_id
_entity_poly.type
_entity_poly.pdbx_seq_one_letter_code
_entity_poly.pdbx_strand_id
1 'polypeptide(L)'
;MNLELRQVSDGVFATSRAAMQAEVADVIVFDMDGVLIDVHQSYPVVICHAVTAYLQEIGFYGEGLAVTPEDTTYFKAAGGFNSDWALAQGIVLMFLVKAQLLDTRDLKSLMGSPPDAATIARAAGQYGGGLGGLERALENLVESSEFERVKAIWDRQRITRLAQEFYAGEQSHEVFGIPNETVKESGLMLRERALVTRDLLEKAPFRYGLYTGRNAGETAIALKMTGLDGLIAANAQVTEDRGWQKPDPGGLVEIVRALSPRLLIYVGD
;
A
#
# COMPACT_ATOMS: atom_id res chain seq x y z
N MET A 1 -1.72 7.01 33.24
CA MET A 1 -2.31 5.66 33.34
C MET A 1 -1.24 4.72 32.82
N ASN A 2 -0.60 3.91 33.68
CA ASN A 2 0.48 3.04 33.23
C ASN A 2 -0.09 1.97 32.29
N LEU A 3 0.26 2.06 31.01
CA LEU A 3 0.00 1.05 29.98
C LEU A 3 1.03 -0.08 30.15
N GLU A 4 1.00 -0.76 31.29
CA GLU A 4 1.86 -1.92 31.51
C GLU A 4 1.32 -3.09 30.69
N LEU A 5 2.08 -3.52 29.69
CA LEU A 5 1.80 -4.71 28.91
C LEU A 5 2.17 -5.94 29.73
N ARG A 6 1.26 -6.92 29.78
CA ARG A 6 1.49 -8.22 30.42
C ARG A 6 1.22 -9.32 29.41
N GLN A 7 1.98 -10.40 29.51
CA GLN A 7 1.74 -11.56 28.68
C GLN A 7 0.41 -12.21 29.09
N VAL A 8 -0.51 -12.37 28.13
CA VAL A 8 -1.84 -12.99 28.35
C VAL A 8 -1.95 -14.34 27.65
N SER A 9 -1.14 -14.59 26.63
CA SER A 9 -0.91 -15.89 26.02
C SER A 9 0.49 -15.94 25.39
N ASP A 10 0.87 -17.08 24.82
CA ASP A 10 2.15 -17.18 24.11
C ASP A 10 2.23 -16.14 22.99
N GLY A 11 3.32 -15.37 22.97
CA GLY A 11 3.53 -14.25 22.03
C GLY A 11 2.57 -13.04 22.15
N VAL A 12 1.55 -13.06 23.01
CA VAL A 12 0.54 -11.99 23.09
C VAL A 12 0.65 -11.19 24.38
N PHE A 13 0.78 -9.87 24.21
CA PHE A 13 0.88 -8.93 25.30
C PHE A 13 -0.27 -7.93 25.27
N ALA A 14 -0.91 -7.70 26.40
CA ALA A 14 -2.04 -6.78 26.52
C ALA A 14 -2.02 -6.04 27.85
N THR A 15 -2.66 -4.87 27.89
CA THR A 15 -3.01 -4.24 29.17
C THR A 15 -4.17 -4.99 29.80
N SER A 16 -4.31 -4.93 31.14
CA SER A 16 -5.46 -5.56 31.83
C SER A 16 -6.81 -5.06 31.29
N ARG A 17 -6.89 -3.78 30.90
CA ARG A 17 -8.08 -3.21 30.28
C ARG A 17 -8.39 -3.85 28.92
N ALA A 18 -7.39 -4.00 28.06
CA ALA A 18 -7.56 -4.62 26.75
C ALA A 18 -7.97 -6.09 26.86
N ALA A 19 -7.39 -6.83 27.81
CA ALA A 19 -7.78 -8.22 28.08
C ALA A 19 -9.27 -8.33 28.50
N MET A 20 -9.73 -7.49 29.43
CA MET A 20 -11.14 -7.44 29.82
C MET A 20 -12.07 -7.03 28.67
N GLN A 21 -11.62 -6.11 27.81
CA GLN A 21 -12.37 -5.68 26.63
C GLN A 21 -12.52 -6.82 25.61
N ALA A 22 -11.47 -7.62 25.39
CA ALA A 22 -11.53 -8.77 24.49
C ALA A 22 -12.56 -9.82 24.92
N GLU A 23 -12.76 -10.03 26.23
CA GLU A 23 -13.78 -10.96 26.75
C GLU A 23 -15.23 -10.55 26.45
N VAL A 24 -15.47 -9.24 26.24
CA VAL A 24 -16.81 -8.69 26.03
C VAL A 24 -17.04 -8.19 24.60
N ALA A 25 -16.02 -8.24 23.74
CA ALA A 25 -16.15 -7.90 22.34
C ALA A 25 -17.08 -8.88 21.62
N ASP A 26 -17.91 -8.37 20.72
CA ASP A 26 -18.81 -9.17 19.88
C ASP A 26 -18.60 -8.89 18.39
N VAL A 27 -17.82 -7.85 18.05
CA VAL A 27 -17.42 -7.52 16.69
C VAL A 27 -15.90 -7.31 16.62
N ILE A 28 -15.28 -7.91 15.61
CA ILE A 28 -13.91 -7.63 15.19
C ILE A 28 -13.96 -6.97 13.82
N VAL A 29 -13.34 -5.80 13.70
CA VAL A 29 -13.11 -5.14 12.41
C VAL A 29 -11.66 -5.34 12.03
N PHE A 30 -11.44 -5.90 10.85
CA PHE A 30 -10.11 -6.14 10.34
C PHE A 30 -9.68 -5.05 9.36
N ASP A 31 -8.39 -4.73 9.36
CA ASP A 31 -7.70 -4.37 8.14
C ASP A 31 -7.58 -5.59 7.20
N MET A 32 -7.35 -5.37 5.91
CA MET A 32 -7.10 -6.45 4.98
C MET A 32 -5.62 -6.80 4.91
N ASP A 33 -4.81 -5.83 4.51
CA ASP A 33 -3.39 -6.03 4.22
C ASP A 33 -2.62 -6.16 5.53
N GLY A 34 -1.70 -7.13 5.63
CA GLY A 34 -0.94 -7.39 6.86
C GLY A 34 -1.72 -8.07 7.99
N VAL A 35 -3.06 -8.11 7.90
CA VAL A 35 -3.95 -8.69 8.93
C VAL A 35 -4.67 -9.94 8.43
N LEU A 36 -5.49 -9.82 7.38
CA LEU A 36 -6.18 -10.96 6.76
C LEU A 36 -5.35 -11.59 5.65
N ILE A 37 -4.56 -10.77 4.95
CA ILE A 37 -3.87 -11.13 3.72
C ILE A 37 -2.41 -10.66 3.78
N ASP A 38 -1.50 -11.58 3.49
CA ASP A 38 -0.09 -11.29 3.27
C ASP A 38 0.10 -10.73 1.86
N VAL A 39 0.58 -9.47 1.81
CA VAL A 39 0.84 -8.72 0.59
C VAL A 39 2.33 -8.51 0.30
N HIS A 40 3.24 -9.11 1.08
CA HIS A 40 4.68 -8.86 0.94
C HIS A 40 5.23 -9.20 -0.45
N GLN A 41 4.62 -10.16 -1.14
CA GLN A 41 4.99 -10.58 -2.50
C GLN A 41 4.14 -9.92 -3.61
N SER A 42 3.31 -8.92 -3.25
CA SER A 42 2.39 -8.20 -4.14
C SER A 42 2.80 -6.72 -4.26
N TYR A 43 2.15 -5.77 -3.57
CA TYR A 43 2.35 -4.32 -3.77
C TYR A 43 3.82 -3.84 -3.80
N PRO A 44 4.72 -4.25 -2.87
CA PRO A 44 6.11 -3.80 -2.94
C PRO A 44 6.80 -4.26 -4.23
N VAL A 45 6.48 -5.46 -4.71
CA VAL A 45 7.00 -6.03 -5.96
C VAL A 45 6.39 -5.29 -7.16
N VAL A 46 5.08 -5.00 -7.13
CA VAL A 46 4.40 -4.21 -8.16
C VAL A 46 5.08 -2.86 -8.37
N ILE A 47 5.36 -2.14 -7.28
CA ILE A 47 6.06 -0.85 -7.34
C ILE A 47 7.40 -1.00 -8.08
N CYS A 48 8.19 -2.02 -7.75
CA CYS A 48 9.48 -2.24 -8.37
C CYS A 48 9.37 -2.48 -9.88
N HIS A 49 8.41 -3.31 -10.30
CA HIS A 49 8.17 -3.59 -11.72
C HIS A 49 7.64 -2.38 -12.47
N ALA A 50 6.65 -1.66 -11.91
CA ALA A 50 6.05 -0.49 -12.55
C ALA A 50 7.06 0.66 -12.72
N VAL A 51 7.85 0.96 -11.68
CA VAL A 51 8.93 1.96 -11.73
C VAL A 51 9.93 1.58 -12.82
N THR A 52 10.41 0.34 -12.81
CA THR A 52 11.42 -0.13 -13.78
C THR A 52 10.90 -0.07 -15.20
N ALA A 53 9.68 -0.57 -15.43
CA ALA A 53 9.05 -0.59 -16.75
C ALA A 53 8.85 0.83 -17.29
N TYR A 54 8.38 1.75 -16.45
CA TYR A 54 8.19 3.15 -16.85
C TYR A 54 9.52 3.82 -17.23
N LEU A 55 10.55 3.66 -16.39
CA LEU A 55 11.86 4.24 -16.67
C LEU A 55 12.45 3.68 -17.97
N GLN A 56 12.30 2.38 -18.23
CA GLN A 56 12.72 1.75 -19.48
C GLN A 56 11.91 2.26 -20.69
N GLU A 57 10.59 2.43 -20.55
CA GLU A 57 9.71 2.97 -21.60
C GLU A 57 10.19 4.35 -22.08
N ILE A 58 10.67 5.18 -21.16
CA ILE A 58 11.17 6.52 -21.50
C ILE A 58 12.67 6.56 -21.82
N GLY A 59 13.38 5.43 -21.88
CA GLY A 59 14.76 5.32 -22.37
C GLY A 59 15.85 5.22 -21.31
N PHE A 60 15.52 4.85 -20.06
CA PHE A 60 16.51 4.42 -19.08
C PHE A 60 16.94 2.97 -19.37
N TYR A 61 18.16 2.64 -18.98
CA TYR A 61 18.74 1.33 -19.29
C TYR A 61 19.51 0.77 -18.11
N GLY A 62 19.71 -0.55 -18.12
CA GLY A 62 20.34 -1.31 -17.05
C GLY A 62 19.68 -2.68 -16.90
N GLU A 63 20.41 -3.62 -16.32
CA GLU A 63 19.88 -4.96 -16.02
C GLU A 63 19.18 -4.97 -14.65
N GLY A 64 18.07 -5.69 -14.54
CA GLY A 64 17.35 -5.88 -13.28
C GLY A 64 16.34 -4.76 -12.95
N LEU A 65 15.85 -4.79 -11.72
CA LEU A 65 14.90 -3.80 -11.19
C LEU A 65 15.63 -2.53 -10.74
N ALA A 66 15.00 -1.37 -10.96
CA ALA A 66 15.53 -0.08 -10.53
C ALA A 66 15.48 0.12 -9.00
N VAL A 67 14.59 -0.58 -8.31
CA VAL A 67 14.45 -0.55 -6.86
C VAL A 67 14.09 -1.93 -6.32
N THR A 68 14.33 -2.13 -5.04
CA THR A 68 13.96 -3.33 -4.30
C THR A 68 12.76 -3.05 -3.37
N PRO A 69 12.06 -4.09 -2.89
CA PRO A 69 11.03 -3.93 -1.86
C PRO A 69 11.54 -3.22 -0.60
N GLU A 70 12.81 -3.40 -0.22
CA GLU A 70 13.42 -2.71 0.92
C GLU A 70 13.44 -1.19 0.71
N ASP A 71 13.76 -0.73 -0.50
CA ASP A 71 13.78 0.70 -0.83
C ASP A 71 12.40 1.36 -0.63
N THR A 72 11.32 0.63 -0.94
CA THR A 72 9.94 1.11 -0.73
C THR A 72 9.62 1.34 0.75
N THR A 73 10.27 0.60 1.65
CA THR A 73 10.04 0.68 3.09
C THR A 73 10.52 2.02 3.66
N TYR A 74 11.61 2.60 3.14
CA TYR A 74 12.09 3.91 3.58
C TYR A 74 11.06 5.02 3.34
N PHE A 75 10.41 5.00 2.18
CA PHE A 75 9.38 5.98 1.85
C PHE A 75 8.09 5.77 2.65
N LYS A 76 7.69 4.51 2.88
CA LYS A 76 6.56 4.20 3.78
C LYS A 76 6.83 4.69 5.20
N ALA A 77 8.05 4.48 5.72
CA ALA A 77 8.46 4.95 7.04
C ALA A 77 8.51 6.48 7.17
N ALA A 78 8.77 7.21 6.08
CA ALA A 78 8.69 8.67 6.06
C ALA A 78 7.25 9.21 6.17
N GLY A 79 6.24 8.34 6.00
CA GLY A 79 4.82 8.67 6.13
C GLY A 79 4.25 9.47 4.95
N GLY A 80 2.92 9.59 4.92
CA GLY A 80 2.16 10.42 3.96
C GLY A 80 1.93 9.80 2.58
N PHE A 81 2.46 8.62 2.29
CA PHE A 81 2.07 7.84 1.11
C PHE A 81 0.82 7.01 1.42
N ASN A 82 -0.34 7.54 1.06
CA ASN A 82 -1.63 6.88 1.30
C ASN A 82 -1.97 5.81 0.26
N SER A 83 -1.13 5.65 -0.77
CA SER A 83 -1.34 4.69 -1.87
C SER A 83 0.01 4.24 -2.42
N ASP A 84 0.16 2.94 -2.67
CA ASP A 84 1.32 2.35 -3.33
C ASP A 84 1.54 2.92 -4.74
N TRP A 85 0.47 3.35 -5.42
CA TRP A 85 0.56 4.03 -6.71
C TRP A 85 1.24 5.38 -6.61
N ALA A 86 0.93 6.16 -5.57
CA ALA A 86 1.58 7.44 -5.31
C ALA A 86 3.06 7.24 -4.95
N LEU A 87 3.39 6.14 -4.28
CA LEU A 87 4.77 5.76 -4.00
C LEU A 87 5.54 5.43 -5.28
N ALA A 88 4.98 4.62 -6.18
CA ALA A 88 5.60 4.35 -7.48
C ALA A 88 5.85 5.64 -8.28
N GLN A 89 4.87 6.55 -8.32
CA GLN A 89 5.03 7.87 -8.95
C GLN A 89 6.19 8.65 -8.35
N GLY A 90 6.29 8.67 -7.01
CA GLY A 90 7.36 9.36 -6.30
C GLY A 90 8.74 8.78 -6.57
N ILE A 91 8.87 7.46 -6.56
CA ILE A 91 10.14 6.78 -6.86
C ILE A 91 10.57 7.08 -8.30
N VAL A 92 9.65 7.10 -9.27
CA VAL A 92 9.99 7.54 -10.64
C VAL A 92 10.52 8.98 -10.64
N LEU A 93 9.84 9.92 -9.97
CA LEU A 93 10.28 11.31 -9.89
C LEU A 93 11.70 11.42 -9.32
N MET A 94 12.03 10.62 -8.31
CA MET A 94 13.38 10.52 -7.76
C MET A 94 14.40 10.14 -8.85
N PHE A 95 14.15 9.12 -9.66
CA PHE A 95 15.05 8.73 -10.75
C PHE A 95 15.18 9.81 -11.82
N LEU A 96 14.10 10.50 -12.17
CA LEU A 96 14.12 11.56 -13.16
C LEU A 96 15.00 12.74 -12.70
N VAL A 97 14.88 13.16 -11.44
CA VAL A 97 15.72 14.21 -10.87
C VAL A 97 17.17 13.77 -10.77
N LYS A 98 17.44 12.53 -10.36
CA LYS A 98 18.82 12.01 -10.32
C LYS A 98 19.44 11.92 -11.72
N ALA A 99 18.65 11.58 -12.74
CA ALA A 99 19.13 11.56 -14.12
C ALA A 99 19.54 12.94 -14.61
N GLN A 100 18.80 13.98 -14.20
CA GLN A 100 19.15 15.37 -14.50
C GLN A 100 20.44 15.80 -13.78
N LEU A 101 20.61 15.42 -12.51
CA LEU A 101 21.81 15.76 -11.71
C LEU A 101 23.09 15.10 -12.23
N LEU A 102 22.98 13.86 -12.70
CA LEU A 102 24.13 13.03 -13.06
C LEU A 102 24.35 12.93 -14.59
N ASP A 103 23.48 13.57 -15.37
CA ASP A 103 23.47 13.52 -16.85
C ASP A 103 23.59 12.08 -17.39
N THR A 104 22.81 11.17 -16.81
CA THR A 104 22.83 9.75 -17.18
C THR A 104 21.46 9.10 -17.01
N ARG A 105 21.21 8.08 -17.81
CA ARG A 105 20.02 7.23 -17.74
C ARG A 105 20.35 5.78 -17.40
N ASP A 106 21.59 5.50 -17.03
CA ASP A 106 22.01 4.21 -16.51
C ASP A 106 21.48 4.00 -15.08
N LEU A 107 20.54 3.06 -14.92
CA LEU A 107 19.91 2.75 -13.64
C LEU A 107 20.94 2.36 -12.57
N LYS A 108 22.00 1.63 -12.95
CA LYS A 108 23.05 1.22 -12.01
C LYS A 108 23.79 2.42 -11.44
N SER A 109 24.19 3.37 -12.29
CA SER A 109 24.81 4.62 -11.87
C SER A 109 23.89 5.45 -11.00
N LEU A 110 22.60 5.54 -11.33
CA LEU A 110 21.61 6.29 -10.57
C LEU A 110 21.39 5.69 -9.18
N MET A 111 21.30 4.35 -9.06
CA MET A 111 21.18 3.68 -7.76
C MET A 111 22.42 3.85 -6.89
N GLY A 112 23.62 3.75 -7.48
CA GLY A 112 24.89 3.81 -6.75
C GLY A 112 25.35 5.20 -6.33
N SER A 113 24.68 6.26 -6.81
CA SER A 113 25.09 7.65 -6.57
C SER A 113 24.21 8.34 -5.52
N PRO A 114 24.76 9.23 -4.68
CA PRO A 114 23.95 10.02 -3.76
C PRO A 114 23.07 11.06 -4.50
N PRO A 115 21.97 11.53 -3.88
CA PRO A 115 21.41 11.05 -2.61
C PRO A 115 20.72 9.68 -2.76
N ASP A 116 20.83 8.83 -1.74
CA ASP A 116 20.16 7.53 -1.70
C ASP A 116 18.67 7.65 -1.35
N ALA A 117 17.92 6.55 -1.53
CA ALA A 117 16.47 6.52 -1.28
C ALA A 117 16.12 6.90 0.17
N ALA A 118 16.90 6.43 1.15
CA ALA A 118 16.67 6.74 2.56
C ALA A 118 16.86 8.23 2.88
N THR A 119 17.84 8.89 2.26
CA THR A 119 18.09 10.33 2.40
C THR A 119 16.95 11.14 1.81
N ILE A 120 16.48 10.75 0.62
CA ILE A 120 15.37 11.42 -0.05
C ILE A 120 14.06 11.21 0.72
N ALA A 121 13.80 10.00 1.23
CA ALA A 121 12.65 9.71 2.06
C ALA A 121 12.63 10.55 3.36
N ARG A 122 13.78 10.67 4.05
CA ARG A 122 13.89 11.55 5.22
C ARG A 122 13.61 13.01 4.88
N ALA A 123 14.14 13.51 3.76
CA ALA A 123 13.89 14.86 3.31
C ALA A 123 12.39 15.07 3.00
N ALA A 124 11.74 14.12 2.31
CA ALA A 124 10.31 14.16 2.06
C ALA A 124 9.48 14.25 3.35
N GLY A 125 9.87 13.50 4.39
CA GLY A 125 9.24 13.55 5.72
C GLY A 125 9.32 14.94 6.37
N GLN A 126 10.44 15.65 6.21
CA GLN A 126 10.59 17.04 6.69
C GLN A 126 9.65 18.03 5.98
N TYR A 127 9.22 17.70 4.77
CA TYR A 127 8.23 18.45 4.01
C TYR A 127 6.80 17.90 4.18
N GLY A 128 6.53 17.12 5.22
CA GLY A 128 5.17 16.60 5.52
C GLY A 128 4.84 15.26 4.88
N GLY A 129 5.83 14.59 4.28
CA GLY A 129 5.70 13.22 3.74
C GLY A 129 4.89 13.13 2.45
N GLY A 130 4.68 11.89 2.02
CA GLY A 130 3.93 11.56 0.81
C GLY A 130 4.52 12.13 -0.46
N LEU A 131 3.70 12.14 -1.51
CA LEU A 131 4.15 12.58 -2.82
C LEU A 131 4.47 14.08 -2.85
N GLY A 132 3.65 14.91 -2.20
CA GLY A 132 3.86 16.35 -2.17
C GLY A 132 5.05 16.79 -1.30
N GLY A 133 5.39 16.05 -0.25
CA GLY A 133 6.63 16.26 0.51
C GLY A 133 7.86 15.83 -0.31
N LEU A 134 7.76 14.72 -1.02
CA LEU A 134 8.82 14.24 -1.91
C LEU A 134 9.09 15.19 -3.08
N GLU A 135 8.04 15.71 -3.72
CA GLU A 135 8.17 16.67 -4.82
C GLU A 135 8.94 17.91 -4.38
N ARG A 136 8.58 18.49 -3.22
CA ARG A 136 9.30 19.63 -2.63
C ARG A 136 10.74 19.30 -2.24
N ALA A 137 10.99 18.09 -1.72
CA ALA A 137 12.34 17.66 -1.38
C ALA A 137 13.24 17.59 -2.63
N LEU A 138 12.70 17.06 -3.73
CA LEU A 138 13.42 16.86 -4.99
C LEU A 138 13.57 18.14 -5.81
N GLU A 139 12.57 19.04 -5.79
CA GLU A 139 12.64 20.35 -6.44
C GLU A 139 13.84 21.18 -5.94
N ASN A 140 14.16 21.08 -4.65
CA ASN A 140 15.30 21.79 -4.05
C ASN A 140 16.68 21.25 -4.47
N LEU A 141 16.75 20.15 -5.23
CA LEU A 141 18.02 19.56 -5.67
C LEU A 141 18.49 20.07 -7.03
N VAL A 142 17.59 20.62 -7.85
CA VAL A 142 17.86 21.02 -9.23
C VAL A 142 17.36 22.44 -9.48
N GLU A 143 17.81 23.09 -10.55
CA GLU A 143 17.30 24.40 -10.93
C GLU A 143 15.81 24.30 -11.34
N SER A 144 15.00 25.33 -11.07
CA SER A 144 13.56 25.30 -11.35
C SER A 144 13.25 24.97 -12.82
N SER A 145 14.05 25.48 -13.77
CA SER A 145 13.87 25.17 -15.19
C SER A 145 14.14 23.70 -15.55
N GLU A 146 14.99 23.02 -14.78
CA GLU A 146 15.28 21.60 -14.94
C GLU A 146 14.17 20.76 -14.33
N PHE A 147 13.66 21.16 -13.17
CA PHE A 147 12.53 20.50 -12.52
C PHE A 147 11.27 20.54 -13.39
N GLU A 148 11.00 21.65 -14.08
CA GLU A 148 9.91 21.71 -15.07
C GLU A 148 10.08 20.70 -16.22
N ARG A 149 11.31 20.48 -16.70
CA ARG A 149 11.58 19.46 -17.73
C ARG A 149 11.36 18.05 -17.19
N VAL A 150 11.76 17.80 -15.94
CA VAL A 150 11.47 16.53 -15.25
C VAL A 150 9.96 16.30 -15.15
N LYS A 151 9.18 17.30 -14.72
CA LYS A 151 7.72 17.20 -14.63
C LYS A 151 7.06 16.94 -15.97
N ALA A 152 7.59 17.48 -17.06
CA ALA A 152 7.06 17.25 -18.41
C ALA A 152 7.15 15.78 -18.87
N ILE A 153 8.12 15.02 -18.36
CA ILE A 153 8.28 13.59 -18.65
C ILE A 153 7.80 12.69 -17.50
N TRP A 154 7.21 13.26 -16.44
CA TRP A 154 6.72 12.51 -15.29
C TRP A 154 5.22 12.20 -15.45
N ASP A 155 4.91 11.25 -16.32
CA ASP A 155 3.53 10.83 -16.59
C ASP A 155 2.99 9.94 -15.47
N ARG A 156 2.41 10.60 -14.46
CA ARG A 156 1.79 9.95 -13.30
C ARG A 156 0.68 8.98 -13.67
N GLN A 157 -0.09 9.27 -14.73
CA GLN A 157 -1.18 8.41 -15.16
C GLN A 157 -0.65 7.11 -15.75
N ARG A 158 0.39 7.19 -16.59
CA ARG A 158 1.06 6.01 -17.15
C ARG A 158 1.70 5.15 -16.06
N ILE A 159 2.35 5.76 -15.07
CA ILE A 159 2.94 5.03 -13.93
C ILE A 159 1.86 4.27 -13.15
N THR A 160 0.72 4.91 -12.87
CA THR A 160 -0.41 4.24 -12.21
C THR A 160 -0.98 3.11 -13.07
N ARG A 161 -1.14 3.32 -14.39
CA ARG A 161 -1.59 2.26 -15.32
C ARG A 161 -0.68 1.04 -15.27
N LEU A 162 0.63 1.24 -15.38
CA LEU A 162 1.60 0.15 -15.28
C LEU A 162 1.50 -0.59 -13.94
N ALA A 163 1.37 0.15 -12.84
CA ALA A 163 1.25 -0.47 -11.51
C ALA A 163 -0.04 -1.30 -11.37
N GLN A 164 -1.17 -0.78 -11.86
CA GLN A 164 -2.44 -1.51 -11.91
C GLN A 164 -2.35 -2.78 -12.78
N GLU A 165 -1.73 -2.67 -13.95
CA GLU A 165 -1.53 -3.80 -14.87
C GLU A 165 -0.58 -4.87 -14.27
N PHE A 166 0.49 -4.48 -13.58
CA PHE A 166 1.38 -5.44 -12.88
C PHE A 166 0.70 -6.10 -11.68
N TYR A 167 -0.14 -5.35 -10.97
CA TYR A 167 -0.89 -5.88 -9.83
C TYR A 167 -1.96 -6.87 -10.28
N ALA A 168 -2.83 -6.45 -11.20
CA ALA A 168 -4.02 -7.21 -11.57
C ALA A 168 -3.82 -8.11 -12.79
N GLY A 169 -2.87 -7.85 -13.68
CA GLY A 169 -2.67 -8.66 -14.89
C GLY A 169 -3.97 -8.84 -15.68
N GLU A 170 -4.34 -10.09 -15.97
CA GLU A 170 -5.59 -10.42 -16.67
C GLU A 170 -6.86 -9.95 -15.92
N GLN A 171 -6.79 -9.77 -14.60
CA GLN A 171 -7.89 -9.29 -13.76
C GLN A 171 -8.08 -7.77 -13.81
N SER A 172 -7.27 -7.02 -14.58
CA SER A 172 -7.29 -5.54 -14.60
C SER A 172 -8.68 -4.95 -14.89
N HIS A 173 -9.48 -5.59 -15.75
CA HIS A 173 -10.82 -5.10 -16.05
C HIS A 173 -11.77 -5.29 -14.88
N GLU A 174 -11.69 -6.42 -14.18
CA GLU A 174 -12.55 -6.71 -13.02
C GLU A 174 -12.15 -5.87 -11.79
N VAL A 175 -10.85 -5.67 -11.58
CA VAL A 175 -10.31 -4.95 -10.42
C VAL A 175 -10.44 -3.43 -10.57
N PHE A 176 -10.07 -2.90 -11.73
CA PHE A 176 -9.88 -1.46 -11.94
C PHE A 176 -10.74 -0.88 -13.07
N GLY A 177 -11.49 -1.71 -13.81
CA GLY A 177 -12.28 -1.26 -14.96
C GLY A 177 -11.43 -0.87 -16.18
N ILE A 178 -10.13 -1.22 -16.20
CA ILE A 178 -9.21 -0.88 -17.29
C ILE A 178 -8.72 -2.14 -18.03
N PRO A 179 -8.37 -2.05 -19.33
CA PRO A 179 -7.71 -3.15 -20.01
C PRO A 179 -6.27 -3.33 -19.51
N ASN A 180 -5.74 -4.55 -19.63
CA ASN A 180 -4.31 -4.82 -19.52
C ASN A 180 -3.68 -4.77 -20.92
N GLU A 181 -2.86 -3.76 -21.18
CA GLU A 181 -2.30 -3.48 -22.51
C GLU A 181 -0.79 -3.77 -22.58
N THR A 182 -0.10 -3.72 -21.45
CA THR A 182 1.38 -3.74 -21.39
C THR A 182 1.93 -5.01 -20.75
N VAL A 183 1.33 -5.45 -19.64
CA VAL A 183 1.88 -6.52 -18.81
C VAL A 183 1.42 -7.88 -19.33
N LYS A 184 2.36 -8.79 -19.59
CA LYS A 184 2.06 -10.13 -20.14
C LYS A 184 2.04 -11.21 -19.07
N GLU A 185 2.70 -10.94 -17.96
CA GLU A 185 2.80 -11.80 -16.80
C GLU A 185 1.47 -11.85 -16.04
N SER A 186 1.26 -12.92 -15.28
CA SER A 186 0.13 -13.01 -14.37
C SER A 186 0.21 -11.93 -13.29
N GLY A 187 -0.95 -11.39 -12.88
CA GLY A 187 -1.03 -10.36 -11.87
C GLY A 187 -0.35 -10.75 -10.56
N LEU A 188 0.43 -9.85 -9.99
CA LEU A 188 1.13 -10.07 -8.73
C LEU A 188 0.19 -10.25 -7.54
N MET A 189 -1.06 -9.76 -7.63
CA MET A 189 -2.12 -10.03 -6.66
C MET A 189 -2.36 -11.54 -6.47
N LEU A 190 -2.05 -12.37 -7.46
CA LEU A 190 -2.22 -13.81 -7.38
C LEU A 190 -1.23 -14.51 -6.42
N ARG A 191 -0.22 -13.76 -5.95
CA ARG A 191 0.79 -14.25 -4.99
C ARG A 191 0.39 -14.00 -3.54
N GLU A 192 -0.69 -13.26 -3.32
CA GLU A 192 -1.21 -12.95 -1.98
C GLU A 192 -1.74 -14.21 -1.28
N ARG A 193 -1.58 -14.26 0.03
CA ARG A 193 -1.93 -15.45 0.83
C ARG A 193 -2.75 -15.07 2.04
N ALA A 194 -3.69 -15.93 2.41
CA ALA A 194 -4.44 -15.76 3.65
C ALA A 194 -3.51 -15.89 4.86
N LEU A 195 -3.55 -14.93 5.77
CA LEU A 195 -2.89 -15.00 7.08
C LEU A 195 -3.77 -15.71 8.12
N VAL A 196 -5.08 -15.72 7.87
CA VAL A 196 -6.08 -16.40 8.70
C VAL A 196 -6.84 -17.43 7.87
N THR A 197 -7.36 -18.46 8.52
CA THR A 197 -8.18 -19.47 7.86
C THR A 197 -9.67 -19.17 8.05
N ARG A 198 -10.49 -19.57 7.07
CA ARG A 198 -11.96 -19.53 7.21
C ARG A 198 -12.45 -20.24 8.47
N ASP A 199 -11.94 -21.45 8.70
CA ASP A 199 -12.34 -22.29 9.84
C ASP A 199 -12.06 -21.61 11.19
N LEU A 200 -10.96 -20.85 11.31
CA LEU A 200 -10.67 -20.04 12.49
C LEU A 200 -11.75 -18.97 12.73
N LEU A 201 -12.12 -18.25 11.67
CA LEU A 201 -13.12 -17.18 11.76
C LEU A 201 -14.52 -17.73 12.01
N GLU A 202 -14.91 -18.84 11.37
CA GLU A 202 -16.24 -19.44 11.56
C GLU A 202 -16.43 -20.05 12.95
N LYS A 203 -15.37 -20.58 13.57
CA LYS A 203 -15.43 -21.15 14.92
C LYS A 203 -15.42 -20.10 16.02
N ALA A 204 -14.95 -18.89 15.72
CA ALA A 204 -14.85 -17.82 16.71
C ALA A 204 -16.23 -17.16 16.92
N PRO A 205 -16.55 -16.70 18.13
CA PRO A 205 -17.88 -16.21 18.49
C PRO A 205 -18.13 -14.75 18.06
N PHE A 206 -17.44 -14.27 17.03
CA PHE A 206 -17.46 -12.86 16.63
C PHE A 206 -18.21 -12.66 15.31
N ARG A 207 -18.75 -11.45 15.15
CA ARG A 207 -19.16 -10.93 13.85
C ARG A 207 -18.05 -10.06 13.29
N TYR A 208 -17.97 -9.97 11.97
CA TYR A 208 -16.83 -9.35 11.32
C TYR A 208 -17.23 -8.12 10.53
N GLY A 209 -16.37 -7.10 10.61
CA GLY A 209 -16.34 -5.98 9.68
C GLY A 209 -14.97 -5.89 9.00
N LEU A 210 -14.91 -5.15 7.91
CA LEU A 210 -13.68 -4.88 7.18
C LEU A 210 -13.57 -3.37 6.96
N TYR A 211 -12.43 -2.78 7.33
CA TYR A 211 -12.08 -1.43 6.94
C TYR A 211 -10.71 -1.44 6.26
N THR A 212 -10.69 -1.28 4.94
CA THR A 212 -9.50 -1.46 4.09
C THR A 212 -9.27 -0.26 3.19
N GLY A 213 -8.00 -0.04 2.83
CA GLY A 213 -7.60 0.92 1.80
C GLY A 213 -7.75 0.37 0.37
N ARG A 214 -8.10 -0.91 0.21
CA ARG A 214 -8.42 -1.49 -1.09
C ARG A 214 -9.77 -0.97 -1.60
N ASN A 215 -9.91 -0.88 -2.92
CA ASN A 215 -11.20 -0.66 -3.57
C ASN A 215 -12.08 -1.92 -3.52
N ALA A 216 -13.36 -1.81 -3.90
CA ALA A 216 -14.30 -2.92 -3.90
C ALA A 216 -13.88 -4.12 -4.77
N GLY A 217 -13.32 -3.89 -5.97
CA GLY A 217 -12.87 -4.95 -6.87
C GLY A 217 -11.67 -5.72 -6.32
N GLU A 218 -10.68 -4.98 -5.80
CA GLU A 218 -9.51 -5.54 -5.11
C GLU A 218 -9.93 -6.39 -3.90
N THR A 219 -10.84 -5.85 -3.09
CA THR A 219 -11.37 -6.52 -1.88
C THR A 219 -12.09 -7.80 -2.23
N ALA A 220 -12.98 -7.77 -3.23
CA ALA A 220 -13.78 -8.92 -3.63
C ALA A 220 -12.90 -10.08 -4.14
N ILE A 221 -11.93 -9.78 -5.01
CA ILE A 221 -11.03 -10.80 -5.56
C ILE A 221 -10.13 -11.36 -4.47
N ALA A 222 -9.56 -10.51 -3.61
CA ALA A 222 -8.68 -10.94 -2.53
C ALA A 222 -9.41 -11.91 -1.58
N LEU A 223 -10.61 -11.55 -1.11
CA LEU A 223 -11.42 -12.42 -0.26
C LEU A 223 -11.74 -13.76 -0.94
N LYS A 224 -12.09 -13.75 -2.23
CA LYS A 224 -12.38 -14.97 -3.00
C LYS A 224 -11.15 -15.85 -3.12
N MET A 225 -10.00 -15.26 -3.43
CA MET A 225 -8.73 -15.98 -3.59
C MET A 225 -8.23 -16.59 -2.29
N THR A 226 -8.44 -15.90 -1.17
CA THR A 226 -8.06 -16.40 0.15
C THR A 226 -9.13 -17.29 0.79
N GLY A 227 -10.26 -17.52 0.10
CA GLY A 227 -11.38 -18.32 0.61
C GLY A 227 -12.06 -17.71 1.83
N LEU A 228 -12.01 -16.38 1.99
CA LEU A 228 -12.63 -15.59 3.07
C LEU A 228 -13.92 -14.88 2.62
N ASP A 229 -14.31 -15.05 1.36
CA ASP A 229 -15.52 -14.48 0.78
C ASP A 229 -16.79 -14.88 1.54
N GLY A 230 -17.73 -13.94 1.70
CA GLY A 230 -18.99 -14.19 2.41
C GLY A 230 -18.89 -14.30 3.94
N LEU A 231 -17.68 -14.26 4.54
CA LEU A 231 -17.53 -14.20 6.01
C LEU A 231 -17.88 -12.82 6.60
N ILE A 232 -17.71 -11.77 5.79
CA ILE A 232 -17.97 -10.38 6.18
C ILE A 232 -19.15 -9.88 5.36
N ALA A 233 -20.21 -9.43 6.02
CA ALA A 233 -21.40 -8.91 5.35
C ALA A 233 -21.06 -7.67 4.50
N ALA A 234 -21.63 -7.56 3.29
CA ALA A 234 -21.29 -6.49 2.35
C ALA A 234 -21.56 -5.07 2.88
N ASN A 235 -22.52 -4.91 3.79
CA ASN A 235 -22.79 -3.63 4.47
C ASN A 235 -21.80 -3.31 5.60
N ALA A 236 -20.99 -4.27 6.03
CA ALA A 236 -19.91 -4.13 7.01
C ALA A 236 -18.51 -4.16 6.37
N GLN A 237 -18.42 -4.09 5.03
CA GLN A 237 -17.19 -3.88 4.29
C GLN A 237 -17.09 -2.42 3.88
N VAL A 238 -16.08 -1.71 4.40
CA VAL A 238 -15.74 -0.33 4.03
C VAL A 238 -14.43 -0.35 3.26
N THR A 239 -14.54 -0.06 1.97
CA THR A 239 -13.46 0.02 0.99
C THR A 239 -13.18 1.48 0.63
N GLU A 240 -12.03 1.77 0.03
CA GLU A 240 -11.61 3.15 -0.27
C GLU A 240 -12.62 3.93 -1.12
N ASP A 241 -13.26 3.25 -2.07
CA ASP A 241 -14.25 3.80 -3.00
C ASP A 241 -15.57 4.23 -2.33
N ARG A 242 -15.74 3.94 -1.03
CA ARG A 242 -16.85 4.49 -0.22
C ARG A 242 -16.61 5.91 0.29
N GLY A 243 -15.46 6.51 -0.01
CA GLY A 243 -15.13 7.89 0.34
C GLY A 243 -14.52 8.08 1.72
N TRP A 244 -14.16 6.98 2.39
CA TRP A 244 -13.41 7.01 3.65
C TRP A 244 -11.96 6.63 3.39
N GLN A 245 -11.02 7.48 3.80
CA GLN A 245 -9.59 7.20 3.73
C GLN A 245 -9.02 7.10 5.15
N LYS A 246 -8.34 5.99 5.45
CA LYS A 246 -7.60 5.88 6.71
C LYS A 246 -6.60 7.04 6.82
N PRO A 247 -6.40 7.65 8.01
CA PRO A 247 -6.89 7.23 9.33
C PRO A 247 -8.25 7.82 9.75
N ASP A 248 -9.11 8.25 8.83
CA ASP A 248 -10.45 8.76 9.16
C ASP A 248 -11.30 7.71 9.90
N PRO A 249 -11.84 7.99 11.11
CA PRO A 249 -12.65 7.04 11.85
C PRO A 249 -14.04 6.80 11.25
N GLY A 250 -14.49 7.57 10.26
CA GLY A 250 -15.83 7.49 9.69
C GLY A 250 -16.18 6.12 9.11
N GLY A 251 -15.20 5.41 8.54
CA GLY A 251 -15.39 4.03 8.10
C GLY A 251 -15.76 3.08 9.25
N LEU A 252 -15.14 3.23 10.42
CA LEU A 252 -15.52 2.45 11.60
C LEU A 252 -16.92 2.81 12.10
N VAL A 253 -17.32 4.08 12.00
CA VAL A 253 -18.68 4.52 12.37
C VAL A 253 -19.74 3.88 11.47
N GLU A 254 -19.47 3.71 10.17
CA GLU A 254 -20.37 2.99 9.28
C GLU A 254 -20.53 1.52 9.69
N ILE A 255 -19.43 0.84 10.02
CA ILE A 255 -19.47 -0.55 10.46
C ILE A 255 -20.23 -0.68 11.79
N VAL A 256 -20.06 0.27 12.72
CA VAL A 256 -20.83 0.33 13.96
C VAL A 256 -22.33 0.45 13.66
N ARG A 257 -22.74 1.26 12.68
CA ARG A 257 -24.16 1.35 12.27
C ARG A 257 -24.66 0.05 11.65
N ALA A 258 -23.84 -0.61 10.84
CA ALA A 258 -24.20 -1.86 10.17
C ALA A 258 -24.34 -3.04 11.13
N LEU A 259 -23.47 -3.13 12.15
CA LEU A 259 -23.41 -4.28 13.04
C LEU A 259 -23.98 -4.01 14.44
N SER A 260 -24.15 -2.76 14.86
CA SER A 260 -24.60 -2.40 16.21
C SER A 260 -23.88 -3.19 17.33
N PRO A 261 -22.53 -3.15 17.38
CA PRO A 261 -21.74 -3.88 18.36
C PRO A 261 -22.01 -3.39 19.79
N ARG A 262 -21.90 -4.28 20.77
CA ARG A 262 -21.74 -3.89 22.17
C ARG A 262 -20.33 -3.35 22.40
N LEU A 263 -19.34 -4.05 21.87
CA LEU A 263 -17.96 -3.61 21.85
C LEU A 263 -17.27 -4.12 20.58
N LEU A 264 -16.60 -3.20 19.91
CA LEU A 264 -15.85 -3.43 18.69
C LEU A 264 -14.35 -3.34 18.97
N ILE A 265 -13.60 -4.27 18.41
CA ILE A 265 -12.13 -4.23 18.36
C ILE A 265 -11.70 -4.05 16.90
N TYR A 266 -10.83 -3.09 16.64
CA TYR A 266 -10.17 -2.93 15.35
C TYR A 266 -8.79 -3.61 15.39
N VAL A 267 -8.46 -4.37 14.35
CA VAL A 267 -7.18 -5.07 14.18
C VAL A 267 -6.51 -4.55 12.91
N GLY A 268 -5.37 -3.89 13.06
CA GLY A 268 -4.52 -3.34 11.99
C GLY A 268 -3.05 -3.69 12.23
N ASP A 269 -2.18 -3.48 11.23
CA ASP A 269 -0.72 -3.66 11.29
C ASP A 269 0.06 -2.34 11.40
#